data_AF-A0A0T6Y4M8-F1
#
_entry.id   AF-A0A0T6Y4M8-F1
#
_cell.length_a   1.000
_cell.length_b   1.000
_cell.length_c   1.000
_cell.angle_alpha   90.00
_cell.angle_beta   90.00
_cell.angle_gamma   90.00
#
_symmetry.space_group_name_H-M   'P 1'
#
loop_
_entity.id
_entity.type
_entity.pdbx_description
1 polymer ?
#
loop_
_entity_poly.entity_id
_entity_poly.type
_entity_poly.pdbx_seq_one_letter_code
_entity_poly.pdbx_strand_id
1 'polypeptide(L)'
;MIERTLSGRPPEPRLPKGTVDAQMHMYLPGFPSLPGGPPLPAEPLPDVTAYRGVMDWLGIDRVIITQGNAHQRDNANTLACVAAMRDAARAVVVIDETTSDADMRALSASGAVGARIMDLPGGAVGLDALEAIDARAHAADWMIAVQFDGNRILDHLPRLERIRSRWVLDHHGKFFAGVDPDGPEIAALLKLIDRGNVWFKFAGVYESSRAGWPYEDVAAFSRRIADHAPERIIWGSNWPHNMIRKTEDYPNDARLAELVLGWLANDRAKHLALVENPEHLFKLPAFAAA
;
A
#
# COMPACT_ATOMS: atom_id res chain seq x y z
N MET A 1 -23.34 -4.34 -12.21
CA MET A 1 -21.95 -4.28 -12.69
C MET A 1 -21.40 -2.94 -12.23
N ILE A 2 -20.22 -2.89 -11.61
CA ILE A 2 -19.61 -1.62 -11.21
C ILE A 2 -18.81 -1.09 -12.38
N GLU A 3 -18.98 0.18 -12.72
CA GLU A 3 -18.14 0.86 -13.70
C GLU A 3 -17.03 1.59 -12.95
N ARG A 4 -15.78 1.26 -13.29
CA ARG A 4 -14.60 1.87 -12.67
C ARG A 4 -14.14 3.03 -13.54
N THR A 5 -13.83 4.17 -12.92
CA THR A 5 -13.22 5.29 -13.64
C THR A 5 -11.77 4.96 -13.95
N LEU A 6 -11.42 4.88 -15.25
CA LEU A 6 -10.06 4.53 -15.71
C LEU A 6 -9.37 5.68 -16.47
N SER A 7 -10.07 6.79 -16.67
CA SER A 7 -9.55 7.96 -17.37
C SER A 7 -10.26 9.22 -16.90
N GLY A 8 -9.64 10.37 -17.17
CA GLY A 8 -10.19 11.67 -16.82
C GLY A 8 -9.16 12.77 -17.00
N ARG A 9 -9.42 13.92 -16.36
CA ARG A 9 -8.41 14.99 -16.26
C ARG A 9 -7.21 14.49 -15.44
N PRO A 10 -5.97 14.71 -15.88
CA PRO A 10 -4.79 14.35 -15.08
C PRO A 10 -4.74 15.14 -13.76
N PRO A 11 -3.98 14.66 -12.76
CA PRO A 11 -3.67 15.43 -11.55
C PRO A 11 -2.98 16.76 -11.88
N GLU A 12 -3.28 17.80 -11.11
CA GLU A 12 -2.58 19.08 -11.10
C GLU A 12 -2.06 19.44 -9.70
N PRO A 13 -0.74 19.68 -9.56
CA PRO A 13 0.29 19.55 -10.60
C PRO A 13 0.42 18.09 -11.08
N ARG A 14 0.95 17.89 -12.29
CA ARG A 14 1.22 16.53 -12.81
C ARG A 14 2.17 15.81 -11.86
N LEU A 15 1.95 14.50 -11.68
CA LEU A 15 2.86 13.67 -10.90
C LEU A 15 4.24 13.62 -11.58
N PRO A 16 5.34 13.64 -10.81
CA PRO A 16 6.69 13.61 -11.36
C PRO A 16 6.97 12.29 -12.07
N LYS A 17 7.92 12.33 -13.01
CA LYS A 17 8.43 11.11 -13.62
C LYS A 17 9.06 10.19 -12.58
N GLY A 18 8.85 8.89 -12.77
CA GLY A 18 9.20 7.85 -11.82
C GLY A 18 8.16 7.60 -10.74
N THR A 19 6.99 8.24 -10.78
CA THR A 19 5.94 8.02 -9.78
C THR A 19 5.65 6.53 -9.57
N VAL A 20 5.68 6.10 -8.31
CA VAL A 20 5.34 4.75 -7.86
C VAL A 20 3.97 4.77 -7.19
N ASP A 21 3.03 3.97 -7.72
CA ASP A 21 1.84 3.60 -6.94
C ASP A 21 2.18 2.42 -6.02
N ALA A 22 2.27 2.70 -4.72
CA ALA A 22 2.67 1.72 -3.72
C ALA A 22 1.51 0.94 -3.10
N GLN A 23 0.28 1.07 -3.63
CA GLN A 23 -0.89 0.36 -3.11
C GLN A 23 -1.93 0.11 -4.19
N MET A 24 -1.92 -1.10 -4.73
CA MET A 24 -3.02 -1.58 -5.57
C MET A 24 -3.12 -3.12 -5.55
N HIS A 25 -4.25 -3.63 -6.03
CA HIS A 25 -4.48 -5.04 -6.32
C HIS A 25 -4.82 -5.21 -7.80
N MET A 26 -4.41 -6.33 -8.40
CA MET A 26 -4.71 -6.66 -9.79
C MET A 26 -5.20 -8.10 -9.88
N TYR A 27 -6.12 -8.37 -10.82
CA TYR A 27 -6.79 -9.66 -10.92
C TYR A 27 -6.80 -10.13 -12.36
N LEU A 28 -6.26 -11.34 -12.60
CA LEU A 28 -6.32 -12.00 -13.90
C LEU A 28 -7.39 -13.11 -13.91
N PRO A 29 -7.99 -13.39 -15.09
CA PRO A 29 -8.80 -14.59 -15.26
C PRO A 29 -8.01 -15.86 -14.95
N GLY A 30 -8.70 -16.89 -14.46
CA GLY A 30 -8.09 -18.20 -14.16
C GLY A 30 -7.51 -18.36 -12.76
N PHE A 31 -7.58 -17.31 -11.91
CA PHE A 31 -7.14 -17.37 -10.52
C PHE A 31 -8.32 -17.20 -9.55
N PRO A 32 -8.93 -18.30 -9.06
CA PRO A 32 -10.10 -18.24 -8.20
C PRO A 32 -9.78 -17.65 -6.83
N SER A 33 -10.79 -17.08 -6.16
CA SER A 33 -10.67 -16.77 -4.73
C SER A 33 -10.54 -18.06 -3.90
N LEU A 34 -9.79 -18.00 -2.80
CA LEU A 34 -9.56 -19.12 -1.89
C LEU A 34 -10.40 -19.01 -0.60
N PRO A 35 -10.70 -20.14 0.06
CA PRO A 35 -11.37 -20.16 1.36
C PRO A 35 -10.67 -19.29 2.40
N GLY A 36 -11.43 -18.53 3.19
CA GLY A 36 -10.93 -17.57 4.18
C GLY A 36 -10.84 -16.13 3.66
N GLY A 37 -10.78 -15.94 2.34
CA GLY A 37 -10.79 -14.63 1.70
C GLY A 37 -12.19 -14.15 1.29
N PRO A 38 -12.34 -12.85 0.96
CA PRO A 38 -13.51 -12.34 0.27
C PRO A 38 -13.58 -12.89 -1.17
N PRO A 39 -14.75 -12.81 -1.83
CA PRO A 39 -14.85 -13.14 -3.26
C PRO A 39 -13.98 -12.21 -4.11
N LEU A 40 -13.74 -12.61 -5.36
CA LEU A 40 -13.14 -11.75 -6.37
C LEU A 40 -13.95 -10.45 -6.55
N PRO A 41 -13.31 -9.36 -7.01
CA PRO A 41 -14.02 -8.12 -7.32
C PRO A 41 -15.11 -8.36 -8.37
N ALA A 42 -16.17 -7.57 -8.32
CA ALA A 42 -17.23 -7.65 -9.32
C ALA A 42 -16.67 -7.40 -10.74
N GLU A 43 -17.19 -8.17 -11.70
CA GLU A 43 -16.87 -8.04 -13.11
C GLU A 43 -17.20 -6.63 -13.64
N PRO A 44 -16.48 -6.14 -14.67
CA PRO A 44 -15.29 -6.77 -15.27
C PRO A 44 -14.12 -6.86 -14.29
N LEU A 45 -13.33 -7.94 -14.33
CA LEU A 45 -12.15 -8.08 -13.49
C LEU A 45 -11.20 -6.87 -13.67
N PRO A 46 -10.74 -6.26 -12.56
CA PRO A 46 -9.77 -5.17 -12.61
C PRO A 46 -8.38 -5.72 -12.96
N ASP A 47 -8.10 -5.80 -14.27
CA ASP A 47 -6.94 -6.44 -14.85
C ASP A 47 -5.82 -5.46 -15.25
N VAL A 48 -4.81 -6.01 -15.96
CA VAL A 48 -3.66 -5.28 -16.52
C VAL A 48 -4.09 -4.14 -17.45
N THR A 49 -5.07 -4.38 -18.31
CA THR A 49 -5.53 -3.40 -19.31
C THR A 49 -6.18 -2.22 -18.61
N ALA A 50 -7.07 -2.51 -17.65
CA ALA A 50 -7.75 -1.49 -16.88
C ALA A 50 -6.76 -0.61 -16.10
N TYR A 51 -5.78 -1.24 -15.44
CA TYR A 51 -4.81 -0.50 -14.65
C TYR A 51 -3.80 0.30 -15.50
N ARG A 52 -3.41 -0.18 -16.69
CA ARG A 52 -2.60 0.66 -17.61
C ARG A 52 -3.32 1.93 -18.01
N GLY A 53 -4.65 1.89 -18.18
CA GLY A 53 -5.45 3.10 -18.38
C GLY A 53 -5.34 4.09 -17.21
N VAL A 54 -5.39 3.59 -15.97
CA VAL A 54 -5.18 4.40 -14.75
C VAL A 54 -3.75 4.97 -14.70
N MET A 55 -2.74 4.17 -15.04
CA MET A 55 -1.35 4.64 -15.09
C MET A 55 -1.16 5.77 -16.10
N ASP A 56 -1.69 5.62 -17.32
CA ASP A 56 -1.63 6.64 -18.37
C ASP A 56 -2.38 7.92 -17.96
N TRP A 57 -3.53 7.75 -17.30
CA TRP A 57 -4.34 8.87 -16.80
C TRP A 57 -3.61 9.67 -15.72
N LEU A 58 -3.08 8.99 -14.69
CA LEU A 58 -2.45 9.65 -13.53
C LEU A 58 -1.00 10.07 -13.79
N GLY A 59 -0.32 9.43 -14.75
CA GLY A 59 1.13 9.57 -14.94
C GLY A 59 1.96 8.71 -13.99
N ILE A 60 1.50 7.49 -13.69
CA ILE A 60 2.22 6.52 -12.87
C ILE A 60 3.19 5.75 -13.78
N ASP A 61 4.47 5.70 -13.42
CA ASP A 61 5.50 5.00 -14.20
C ASP A 61 5.82 3.61 -13.61
N ARG A 62 5.60 3.39 -12.31
CA ARG A 62 5.93 2.16 -11.58
C ARG A 62 4.82 1.75 -10.60
N VAL A 63 4.67 0.47 -10.32
CA VAL A 63 3.59 -0.06 -9.46
C VAL A 63 4.06 -1.18 -8.53
N ILE A 64 3.54 -1.17 -7.31
CA ILE A 64 3.65 -2.27 -6.36
C ILE A 64 2.31 -3.02 -6.31
N ILE A 65 2.28 -4.20 -6.90
CA ILE A 65 1.10 -5.08 -6.91
C ILE A 65 1.10 -5.88 -5.63
N THR A 66 0.14 -5.62 -4.75
CA THR A 66 0.06 -6.27 -3.44
C THR A 66 -0.94 -7.40 -3.48
N GLN A 67 -0.58 -8.54 -2.88
CA GLN A 67 -1.44 -9.71 -2.74
C GLN A 67 -2.82 -9.32 -2.18
N GLY A 68 -3.87 -9.62 -2.94
CA GLY A 68 -5.25 -9.37 -2.53
C GLY A 68 -5.76 -10.44 -1.56
N ASN A 69 -6.63 -10.05 -0.63
CA ASN A 69 -7.20 -10.99 0.35
C ASN A 69 -7.94 -12.17 -0.31
N ALA A 70 -8.50 -11.98 -1.51
CA ALA A 70 -9.23 -13.02 -2.22
C ALA A 70 -8.38 -14.26 -2.50
N HIS A 71 -7.08 -14.10 -2.72
CA HIS A 71 -6.16 -15.19 -3.06
C HIS A 71 -5.43 -15.78 -1.85
N GLN A 72 -5.72 -15.31 -0.63
CA GLN A 72 -5.14 -15.81 0.61
C GLN A 72 -3.60 -15.98 0.50
N ARG A 73 -3.07 -17.18 0.80
CA ARG A 73 -1.63 -17.49 0.76
C ARG A 73 -1.11 -17.91 -0.62
N ASP A 74 -1.97 -17.94 -1.65
CA ASP A 74 -1.56 -18.29 -3.02
C ASP A 74 -1.16 -17.04 -3.81
N ASN A 75 0.15 -16.89 -4.04
CA ASN A 75 0.72 -15.72 -4.72
C ASN A 75 0.62 -15.78 -6.26
N ALA A 76 0.04 -16.84 -6.85
CA ALA A 76 0.12 -17.07 -8.29
C ALA A 76 -0.50 -15.94 -9.12
N ASN A 77 -1.67 -15.41 -8.71
CA ASN A 77 -2.30 -14.27 -9.39
C ASN A 77 -1.39 -13.03 -9.37
N THR A 78 -0.86 -12.68 -8.19
CA THR A 78 -0.04 -11.47 -8.02
C THR A 78 1.24 -11.54 -8.83
N LEU A 79 1.91 -12.70 -8.82
CA LEU A 79 3.13 -12.90 -9.62
C LEU A 79 2.83 -12.91 -11.13
N ALA A 80 1.70 -13.48 -11.55
CA ALA A 80 1.26 -13.41 -12.95
C ALA A 80 0.95 -11.97 -13.38
N CYS A 81 0.33 -11.15 -12.52
CA CYS A 81 0.11 -9.74 -12.77
C CYS A 81 1.43 -8.96 -12.91
N VAL A 82 2.40 -9.21 -12.04
CA VAL A 82 3.75 -8.61 -12.14
C VAL A 82 4.42 -8.98 -13.46
N ALA A 83 4.39 -10.26 -13.84
CA ALA A 83 4.94 -10.71 -15.12
C ALA A 83 4.29 -10.01 -16.32
N ALA A 84 2.96 -9.81 -16.29
CA ALA A 84 2.23 -9.11 -17.35
C ALA A 84 2.53 -7.60 -17.39
N MET A 85 2.82 -6.98 -16.25
CA MET A 85 3.21 -5.57 -16.13
C MET A 85 4.69 -5.31 -16.45
N ARG A 86 5.52 -6.37 -16.50
CA ARG A 86 6.95 -6.33 -16.83
C ARG A 86 7.74 -5.43 -15.87
N ASP A 87 8.72 -4.69 -16.38
CA ASP A 87 9.70 -3.95 -15.59
C ASP A 87 9.10 -2.89 -14.67
N ALA A 88 7.90 -2.41 -14.99
CA ALA A 88 7.17 -1.40 -14.20
C ALA A 88 6.66 -1.93 -12.85
N ALA A 89 6.55 -3.25 -12.66
CA ALA A 89 5.89 -3.83 -11.49
C ALA A 89 6.84 -4.57 -10.55
N ARG A 90 6.53 -4.51 -9.26
CA ARG A 90 7.05 -5.41 -8.22
C ARG A 90 5.90 -5.95 -7.38
N ALA A 91 6.14 -7.06 -6.67
CA ALA A 91 5.14 -7.71 -5.84
C ALA A 91 5.37 -7.49 -4.35
N VAL A 92 4.28 -7.30 -3.60
CA VAL A 92 4.22 -7.62 -2.18
C VAL A 92 3.36 -8.88 -2.04
N VAL A 93 3.97 -9.96 -1.55
CA VAL A 93 3.38 -11.31 -1.52
C VAL A 93 3.03 -11.74 -0.10
N VAL A 94 2.38 -12.90 0.06
CA VAL A 94 2.25 -13.56 1.35
C VAL A 94 3.36 -14.60 1.52
N ILE A 95 4.02 -14.57 2.66
CA ILE A 95 4.96 -15.62 3.12
C ILE A 95 4.53 -16.03 4.52
N ASP A 96 5.00 -17.20 4.96
CA ASP A 96 4.71 -17.72 6.30
C ASP A 96 5.90 -18.51 6.87
N GLU A 97 5.70 -19.12 8.04
CA GLU A 97 6.72 -19.91 8.74
C GLU A 97 7.20 -21.15 7.97
N THR A 98 6.47 -21.58 6.94
CA THR A 98 6.83 -22.72 6.09
C THR A 98 7.62 -22.31 4.85
N THR A 99 7.66 -21.02 4.53
CA THR A 99 8.40 -20.50 3.37
C THR A 99 9.90 -20.73 3.56
N SER A 100 10.52 -21.47 2.65
CA SER A 100 11.95 -21.79 2.70
C SER A 100 12.82 -20.69 2.10
N ASP A 101 14.13 -20.71 2.37
CA ASP A 101 15.08 -19.80 1.72
C ASP A 101 15.09 -19.96 0.19
N ALA A 102 14.81 -21.16 -0.31
CA ALA A 102 14.70 -21.41 -1.75
C ALA A 102 13.46 -20.70 -2.33
N ASP A 103 12.33 -20.77 -1.62
CA ASP A 103 11.11 -20.07 -2.02
C ASP A 103 11.30 -18.55 -1.98
N MET A 104 11.95 -18.01 -0.94
CA MET A 104 12.28 -16.58 -0.85
C MET A 104 13.12 -16.10 -2.05
N ARG A 105 14.10 -16.90 -2.48
CA ARG A 105 14.92 -16.61 -3.68
C ARG A 105 14.08 -16.67 -4.96
N ALA A 106 13.20 -17.66 -5.10
CA ALA A 106 12.32 -17.79 -6.26
C ALA A 106 11.32 -16.63 -6.37
N LEU A 107 10.75 -16.21 -5.24
CA LEU A 107 9.87 -15.06 -5.15
C LEU A 107 10.62 -13.76 -5.51
N SER A 108 11.84 -13.58 -4.99
CA SER A 108 12.69 -12.42 -5.33
C SER A 108 12.99 -12.36 -6.82
N ALA A 109 13.36 -13.49 -7.43
CA ALA A 109 13.61 -13.59 -8.86
C ALA A 109 12.35 -13.32 -9.71
N SER A 110 11.16 -13.50 -9.13
CA SER A 110 9.87 -13.21 -9.75
C SER A 110 9.38 -11.77 -9.49
N GLY A 111 10.22 -10.92 -8.89
CA GLY A 111 9.91 -9.50 -8.66
C GLY A 111 9.27 -9.18 -7.32
N ALA A 112 9.22 -10.12 -6.37
CA ALA A 112 8.77 -9.82 -5.00
C ALA A 112 9.82 -8.97 -4.26
N VAL A 113 9.34 -7.94 -3.56
CA VAL A 113 10.13 -6.96 -2.79
C VAL A 113 9.67 -6.84 -1.33
N GLY A 114 8.60 -7.53 -0.97
CA GLY A 114 8.03 -7.46 0.36
C GLY A 114 6.99 -8.52 0.66
N ALA A 115 6.66 -8.61 1.94
CA ALA A 115 5.62 -9.48 2.48
C ALA A 115 4.43 -8.67 3.02
N ARG A 116 3.24 -9.27 3.08
CA ARG A 116 2.02 -8.64 3.60
C ARG A 116 1.56 -9.27 4.92
N ILE A 117 1.25 -8.42 5.89
CA ILE A 117 0.51 -8.74 7.11
C ILE A 117 -0.79 -7.94 7.10
N MET A 118 -1.92 -8.62 7.27
CA MET A 118 -3.26 -8.06 7.27
C MET A 118 -4.05 -8.65 8.44
N ASP A 119 -4.10 -7.92 9.55
CA ASP A 119 -4.72 -8.34 10.82
C ASP A 119 -6.22 -8.01 10.92
N LEU A 120 -6.79 -7.44 9.84
CA LEU A 120 -8.23 -7.19 9.73
C LEU A 120 -8.93 -8.40 9.07
N PRO A 121 -10.27 -8.54 9.22
CA PRO A 121 -11.03 -9.66 8.67
C PRO A 121 -10.75 -9.93 7.18
N GLY A 122 -10.52 -11.20 6.85
CA GLY A 122 -10.22 -11.69 5.50
C GLY A 122 -8.73 -11.65 5.13
N GLY A 123 -7.85 -11.13 6.00
CA GLY A 123 -6.41 -11.23 5.81
C GLY A 123 -5.89 -12.67 5.85
N ALA A 124 -4.86 -12.96 5.04
CA ALA A 124 -4.28 -14.30 4.93
C ALA A 124 -3.33 -14.65 6.09
N VAL A 125 -2.64 -13.64 6.61
CA VAL A 125 -1.69 -13.73 7.72
C VAL A 125 -1.81 -12.48 8.59
N GLY A 126 -2.02 -12.67 9.89
CA GLY A 126 -2.20 -11.62 10.89
C GLY A 126 -0.91 -11.25 11.60
N LEU A 127 -1.04 -10.38 12.61
CA LEU A 127 0.08 -9.95 13.44
C LEU A 127 0.62 -11.09 14.32
N ASP A 128 -0.11 -12.18 14.52
CA ASP A 128 0.36 -13.37 15.24
C ASP A 128 1.62 -13.99 14.60
N ALA A 129 1.79 -13.89 13.28
CA ALA A 129 2.96 -14.38 12.55
C ALA A 129 4.07 -13.34 12.33
N LEU A 130 3.97 -12.15 12.93
CA LEU A 130 4.85 -11.01 12.65
C LEU A 130 6.35 -11.35 12.74
N GLU A 131 6.81 -11.98 13.82
CA GLU A 131 8.24 -12.26 14.00
C GLU A 131 8.78 -13.28 12.99
N ALA A 132 7.95 -14.25 12.58
CA ALA A 132 8.34 -15.26 11.61
C ALA A 132 8.46 -14.68 10.19
N ILE A 133 7.55 -13.78 9.83
CA ILE A 133 7.60 -13.02 8.57
C ILE A 133 8.76 -12.03 8.60
N ASP A 134 8.93 -11.27 9.68
CA ASP A 134 10.00 -10.28 9.81
C ASP A 134 11.40 -10.90 9.71
N ALA A 135 11.62 -12.05 10.35
CA ALA A 135 12.89 -12.73 10.25
C ALA A 135 13.27 -13.08 8.79
N ARG A 136 12.29 -13.54 8.00
CA ARG A 136 12.49 -13.90 6.58
C ARG A 136 12.62 -12.67 5.69
N ALA A 137 11.74 -11.69 5.87
CA ALA A 137 11.78 -10.44 5.11
C ALA A 137 13.11 -9.71 5.35
N HIS A 138 13.57 -9.61 6.59
CA HIS A 138 14.85 -9.00 6.91
C HIS A 138 16.03 -9.76 6.29
N ALA A 139 16.04 -11.10 6.35
CA ALA A 139 17.09 -11.91 5.74
C ALA A 139 17.14 -11.78 4.21
N ALA A 140 15.99 -11.58 3.56
CA ALA A 140 15.89 -11.31 2.13
C ALA A 140 16.06 -9.82 1.76
N ASP A 141 16.33 -8.95 2.75
CA ASP A 141 16.40 -7.51 2.58
C ASP A 141 15.14 -6.91 1.91
N TRP A 142 13.99 -7.44 2.31
CA TRP A 142 12.65 -7.03 1.88
C TRP A 142 12.00 -6.05 2.87
N MET A 143 10.88 -5.47 2.44
CA MET A 143 9.97 -4.74 3.34
C MET A 143 8.75 -5.58 3.77
N ILE A 144 7.99 -5.09 4.74
CA ILE A 144 6.70 -5.66 5.14
C ILE A 144 5.61 -4.59 5.08
N ALA A 145 4.51 -4.85 4.40
CA ALA A 145 3.28 -4.07 4.52
C ALA A 145 2.46 -4.58 5.71
N VAL A 146 2.21 -3.72 6.69
CA VAL A 146 1.54 -4.08 7.94
C VAL A 146 0.24 -3.29 8.06
N GLN A 147 -0.88 -4.01 8.09
CA GLN A 147 -2.22 -3.44 8.19
C GLN A 147 -2.99 -4.06 9.36
N PHE A 148 -3.47 -3.22 10.27
CA PHE A 148 -4.30 -3.58 11.43
C PHE A 148 -5.17 -2.38 11.83
N ASP A 149 -6.01 -2.51 12.86
CA ASP A 149 -6.74 -1.38 13.44
C ASP A 149 -5.77 -0.46 14.22
N GLY A 150 -5.48 0.72 13.67
CA GLY A 150 -4.53 1.66 14.26
C GLY A 150 -4.87 2.09 15.68
N ASN A 151 -6.14 2.06 16.07
CA ASN A 151 -6.54 2.37 17.45
C ASN A 151 -5.93 1.41 18.48
N ARG A 152 -5.34 0.29 18.05
CA ARG A 152 -4.64 -0.71 18.87
C ARG A 152 -3.11 -0.57 18.84
N ILE A 153 -2.55 0.49 18.23
CA ILE A 153 -1.10 0.62 18.03
C ILE A 153 -0.29 0.51 19.33
N LEU A 154 -0.81 1.06 20.44
CA LEU A 154 -0.13 1.01 21.74
C LEU A 154 -0.05 -0.42 22.31
N ASP A 155 -1.05 -1.26 22.02
CA ASP A 155 -1.05 -2.66 22.45
C ASP A 155 -0.03 -3.50 21.68
N HIS A 156 0.25 -3.11 20.43
CA HIS A 156 1.22 -3.77 19.55
C HIS A 156 2.63 -3.19 19.65
N LEU A 157 2.79 -2.03 20.30
CA LEU A 157 4.03 -1.26 20.31
C LEU A 157 5.28 -2.09 20.67
N PRO A 158 5.28 -2.94 21.73
CA PRO A 158 6.46 -3.74 22.08
C PRO A 158 6.91 -4.70 20.96
N ARG A 159 5.98 -5.15 20.11
CA ARG A 159 6.30 -6.03 18.96
C ARG A 159 6.71 -5.20 17.74
N LEU A 160 6.02 -4.09 17.47
CA LEU A 160 6.35 -3.18 16.37
C LEU A 160 7.76 -2.58 16.52
N GLU A 161 8.16 -2.21 17.73
CA GLU A 161 9.51 -1.72 18.07
C GLU A 161 10.63 -2.74 17.78
N ARG A 162 10.29 -4.03 17.63
CA ARG A 162 11.25 -5.11 17.42
C ARG A 162 11.37 -5.54 15.95
N ILE A 163 10.51 -5.04 15.07
CA ILE A 163 10.58 -5.31 13.63
C ILE A 163 11.97 -4.91 13.13
N ARG A 164 12.65 -5.81 12.42
CA ARG A 164 14.00 -5.58 11.89
C ARG A 164 13.95 -5.03 10.48
N SER A 165 12.99 -5.51 9.69
CA SER A 165 12.79 -5.13 8.30
C SER A 165 12.41 -3.65 8.17
N ARG A 166 12.51 -3.13 6.94
CA ARG A 166 11.74 -1.94 6.57
C ARG A 166 10.27 -2.32 6.57
N TRP A 167 9.39 -1.46 7.03
CA TRP A 167 7.96 -1.73 6.96
C TRP A 167 7.14 -0.47 6.78
N VAL A 168 5.92 -0.64 6.30
CA VAL A 168 4.97 0.45 6.12
C VAL A 168 3.69 0.17 6.89
N LEU A 169 3.21 1.18 7.61
CA LEU A 169 1.89 1.18 8.20
C LEU A 169 0.86 1.60 7.12
N ASP A 170 -0.02 0.67 6.80
CA ASP A 170 -0.94 0.76 5.67
C ASP A 170 -2.10 1.74 5.91
N HIS A 171 -2.58 2.38 4.82
CA HIS A 171 -3.87 3.07 4.71
C HIS A 171 -4.18 4.11 5.78
N HIS A 172 -3.28 5.08 5.93
CA HIS A 172 -3.32 6.08 7.00
C HIS A 172 -3.40 5.47 8.41
N GLY A 173 -2.95 4.22 8.56
CA GLY A 173 -3.00 3.46 9.80
C GLY A 173 -4.39 3.03 10.26
N LYS A 174 -5.44 3.15 9.42
CA LYS A 174 -6.81 2.68 9.72
C LYS A 174 -7.28 2.91 11.17
N PHE A 175 -7.09 4.13 11.68
CA PHE A 175 -7.66 4.58 12.95
C PHE A 175 -9.17 4.79 12.80
N PHE A 176 -9.95 3.70 12.82
CA PHE A 176 -11.39 3.73 12.54
C PHE A 176 -12.20 4.57 13.53
N ALA A 177 -11.77 4.66 14.80
CA ALA A 177 -12.40 5.50 15.80
C ALA A 177 -11.97 6.99 15.70
N GLY A 178 -11.04 7.32 14.80
CA GLY A 178 -10.27 8.56 14.82
C GLY A 178 -9.11 8.49 15.82
N VAL A 179 -8.25 9.49 15.78
CA VAL A 179 -7.11 9.63 16.71
C VAL A 179 -6.78 11.11 16.86
N ASP A 180 -6.39 11.52 18.07
CA ASP A 180 -5.91 12.87 18.33
C ASP A 180 -4.50 13.02 17.72
N PRO A 181 -4.25 14.00 16.82
CA PRO A 181 -2.91 14.29 16.31
C PRO A 181 -1.86 14.49 17.42
N ASP A 182 -2.24 15.08 18.56
CA ASP A 182 -1.34 15.31 19.70
C ASP A 182 -1.40 14.18 20.76
N GLY A 183 -2.16 13.12 20.47
CA GLY A 183 -2.39 11.98 21.36
C GLY A 183 -1.24 10.98 21.44
N PRO A 184 -1.34 10.02 22.39
CA PRO A 184 -0.29 9.04 22.65
C PRO A 184 -0.06 8.07 21.49
N GLU A 185 -1.09 7.72 20.72
CA GLU A 185 -0.99 6.83 19.56
C GLU A 185 -0.10 7.45 18.47
N ILE A 186 -0.32 8.73 18.15
CA ILE A 186 0.49 9.45 17.16
C ILE A 186 1.89 9.67 17.71
N ALA A 187 2.05 10.06 18.98
CA ALA A 187 3.38 10.17 19.60
C ALA A 187 4.18 8.85 19.55
N ALA A 188 3.53 7.70 19.75
CA ALA A 188 4.15 6.39 19.61
C ALA A 188 4.55 6.09 18.15
N LEU A 189 3.67 6.41 17.19
CA LEU A 189 3.97 6.27 15.76
C LEU A 189 5.16 7.14 15.32
N LEU A 190 5.23 8.40 15.76
CA LEU A 190 6.37 9.27 15.45
C LEU A 190 7.69 8.69 15.99
N LYS A 191 7.70 8.14 17.20
CA LYS A 191 8.88 7.46 17.76
C LYS A 191 9.27 6.19 16.98
N LEU A 192 8.29 5.44 16.49
CA LEU A 192 8.55 4.30 15.60
C LEU A 192 9.21 4.79 14.31
N ILE A 193 8.71 5.88 13.73
CA ILE A 193 9.27 6.51 12.52
C ILE A 193 10.70 7.01 12.75
N ASP A 194 11.00 7.61 13.91
CA ASP A 194 12.34 8.10 14.27
C ASP A 194 13.42 7.00 14.25
N ARG A 195 13.03 5.74 14.43
CA ARG A 195 13.95 4.59 14.30
C ARG A 195 14.44 4.40 12.86
N GLY A 196 13.74 4.96 11.89
CA GLY A 196 14.16 5.08 10.50
C GLY A 196 13.76 3.93 9.59
N ASN A 197 13.15 2.85 10.11
CA ASN A 197 12.71 1.69 9.33
C ASN A 197 11.18 1.63 9.08
N VAL A 198 10.44 2.70 9.41
CA VAL A 198 8.98 2.76 9.31
C VAL A 198 8.55 3.83 8.32
N TRP A 199 7.71 3.44 7.37
CA TRP A 199 7.01 4.32 6.45
C TRP A 199 5.53 4.40 6.80
N PHE A 200 4.88 5.47 6.37
CA PHE A 200 3.44 5.68 6.53
C PHE A 200 2.80 5.87 5.15
N LYS A 201 1.72 5.14 4.89
CA LYS A 201 1.10 5.09 3.56
C LYS A 201 -0.14 5.96 3.46
N PHE A 202 -0.12 6.90 2.52
CA PHE A 202 -1.28 7.65 2.07
C PHE A 202 -2.00 6.89 0.96
N ALA A 203 -2.98 6.07 1.33
CA ALA A 203 -3.82 5.31 0.41
C ALA A 203 -5.15 4.95 1.09
N GLY A 204 -6.25 4.89 0.33
CA GLY A 204 -7.51 4.36 0.84
C GLY A 204 -8.10 5.11 2.04
N VAL A 205 -7.89 6.43 2.14
CA VAL A 205 -8.39 7.29 3.23
C VAL A 205 -9.90 7.10 3.53
N TYR A 206 -10.69 6.87 2.49
CA TYR A 206 -12.14 6.66 2.59
C TYR A 206 -12.52 5.35 3.29
N GLU A 207 -11.57 4.43 3.54
CA GLU A 207 -11.82 3.19 4.29
C GLU A 207 -11.83 3.41 5.81
N SER A 208 -11.31 4.53 6.31
CA SER A 208 -11.24 4.83 7.74
C SER A 208 -11.86 6.18 8.14
N SER A 209 -11.94 7.14 7.22
CA SER A 209 -12.57 8.44 7.50
C SER A 209 -14.06 8.30 7.81
N ARG A 210 -14.52 9.08 8.78
CA ARG A 210 -15.91 9.22 9.23
C ARG A 210 -16.50 10.57 8.82
N ALA A 211 -15.69 11.51 8.35
CA ALA A 211 -16.12 12.86 7.99
C ALA A 211 -16.64 12.99 6.54
N GLY A 212 -16.32 12.02 5.66
CA GLY A 212 -16.53 12.15 4.22
C GLY A 212 -15.56 13.17 3.60
N TRP A 213 -15.61 13.38 2.28
CA TRP A 213 -14.70 14.31 1.58
C TRP A 213 -14.75 15.74 2.19
N PRO A 214 -13.62 16.41 2.50
CA PRO A 214 -12.23 16.08 2.15
C PRO A 214 -11.45 15.29 3.22
N TYR A 215 -12.14 14.51 4.05
CA TYR A 215 -11.59 13.57 5.04
C TYR A 215 -10.73 14.24 6.12
N GLU A 216 -11.17 15.38 6.65
CA GLU A 216 -10.38 16.21 7.57
C GLU A 216 -9.98 15.49 8.87
N ASP A 217 -10.77 14.50 9.31
CA ASP A 217 -10.45 13.66 10.47
C ASP A 217 -9.17 12.83 10.25
N VAL A 218 -8.95 12.33 9.03
CA VAL A 218 -7.71 11.63 8.65
C VAL A 218 -6.61 12.61 8.24
N ALA A 219 -6.99 13.72 7.60
CA ALA A 219 -6.05 14.76 7.17
C ALA A 219 -5.28 15.37 8.35
N ALA A 220 -5.94 15.59 9.48
CA ALA A 220 -5.35 16.23 10.66
C ALA A 220 -4.09 15.50 11.16
N PHE A 221 -4.19 14.20 11.45
CA PHE A 221 -3.03 13.44 11.91
C PHE A 221 -2.08 13.06 10.77
N SER A 222 -2.59 12.90 9.54
CA SER A 222 -1.74 12.60 8.37
C SER A 222 -0.77 13.74 8.05
N ARG A 223 -1.25 15.00 8.11
CA ARG A 223 -0.40 16.21 7.97
C ARG A 223 0.69 16.22 9.02
N ARG A 224 0.35 16.00 10.29
CA ARG A 224 1.33 15.96 11.38
C ARG A 224 2.42 14.91 11.16
N ILE A 225 2.05 13.70 10.74
CA ILE A 225 3.03 12.63 10.47
C ILE A 225 3.92 13.02 9.28
N ALA A 226 3.35 13.59 8.22
CA ALA A 226 4.09 14.03 7.05
C ALA A 226 5.03 15.22 7.32
N ASP A 227 4.62 16.15 8.18
CA ASP A 227 5.45 17.28 8.59
C ASP A 227 6.63 16.83 9.45
N HIS A 228 6.45 15.78 10.27
CA HIS A 228 7.50 15.20 11.11
C HIS A 228 8.54 14.43 10.29
N ALA A 229 8.11 13.63 9.31
CA ALA A 229 8.99 12.76 8.53
C ALA A 229 8.59 12.67 7.05
N PRO A 230 8.79 13.73 6.25
CA PRO A 230 8.43 13.75 4.84
C PRO A 230 9.14 12.65 4.02
N GLU A 231 10.33 12.22 4.44
CA GLU A 231 11.11 11.12 3.85
C GLU A 231 10.62 9.71 4.22
N ARG A 232 9.50 9.60 4.95
CA ARG A 232 8.86 8.34 5.34
C ARG A 232 7.41 8.22 4.88
N ILE A 233 6.92 9.15 4.07
CA ILE A 233 5.59 9.05 3.48
C ILE A 233 5.67 8.33 2.12
N ILE A 234 4.76 7.41 1.84
CA ILE A 234 4.55 6.89 0.49
C ILE A 234 3.08 7.03 0.10
N TRP A 235 2.81 7.07 -1.20
CA TRP A 235 1.45 7.19 -1.74
C TRP A 235 1.04 5.92 -2.50
N GLY A 236 -0.26 5.64 -2.54
CA GLY A 236 -0.84 4.72 -3.50
C GLY A 236 -2.33 4.93 -3.72
N SER A 237 -2.85 4.41 -4.84
CA SER A 237 -4.23 4.63 -5.27
C SER A 237 -5.24 3.88 -4.40
N ASN A 238 -4.86 2.72 -3.88
CA ASN A 238 -5.77 1.69 -3.36
C ASN A 238 -6.74 1.13 -4.42
N TRP A 239 -6.37 1.25 -5.70
CA TRP A 239 -7.09 0.64 -6.80
C TRP A 239 -7.14 -0.90 -6.61
N PRO A 240 -8.26 -1.57 -6.91
CA PRO A 240 -9.45 -1.10 -7.61
C PRO A 240 -10.58 -0.64 -6.67
N HIS A 241 -10.25 -0.23 -5.43
CA HIS A 241 -11.20 0.22 -4.40
C HIS A 241 -12.24 -0.86 -4.07
N ASN A 242 -11.79 -2.06 -3.71
CA ASN A 242 -12.63 -3.26 -3.53
C ASN A 242 -13.81 -3.12 -2.55
N MET A 243 -13.76 -2.16 -1.62
CA MET A 243 -14.86 -1.84 -0.71
C MET A 243 -16.04 -1.15 -1.40
N ILE A 244 -15.79 -0.49 -2.54
CA ILE A 244 -16.82 0.22 -3.29
C ILE A 244 -17.60 -0.76 -4.16
N ARG A 245 -18.93 -0.72 -4.02
CA ARG A 245 -19.86 -1.65 -4.69
C ARG A 245 -20.75 -0.98 -5.73
N LYS A 246 -20.83 0.34 -5.73
CA LYS A 246 -21.66 1.13 -6.65
C LYS A 246 -20.80 2.10 -7.44
N THR A 247 -21.16 2.31 -8.70
CA THR A 247 -20.46 3.24 -9.60
C THR A 247 -20.49 4.67 -9.08
N GLU A 248 -21.63 5.12 -8.51
CA GLU A 248 -21.78 6.48 -7.98
C GLU A 248 -20.85 6.80 -6.79
N ASP A 249 -20.38 5.77 -6.09
CA ASP A 249 -19.49 5.87 -4.93
C ASP A 249 -18.01 5.69 -5.33
N TYR A 250 -17.72 5.39 -6.60
CA TYR A 250 -16.35 5.12 -7.07
C TYR A 250 -15.52 6.41 -7.08
N PRO A 251 -14.35 6.44 -6.42
CA PRO A 251 -13.57 7.66 -6.30
C PRO A 251 -12.97 8.07 -7.65
N ASN A 252 -12.76 9.37 -7.84
CA ASN A 252 -11.90 9.87 -8.89
C ASN A 252 -10.45 9.85 -8.37
N ASP A 253 -9.63 8.92 -8.87
CA ASP A 253 -8.24 8.73 -8.41
C ASP A 253 -7.36 9.97 -8.57
N ALA A 254 -7.52 10.75 -9.64
CA ALA A 254 -6.74 11.98 -9.81
C ALA A 254 -7.05 13.02 -8.72
N ARG A 255 -8.34 13.24 -8.42
CA ARG A 255 -8.79 14.13 -7.34
C ARG A 255 -8.34 13.61 -5.98
N LEU A 256 -8.45 12.32 -5.74
CA LEU A 256 -8.04 11.71 -4.48
C LEU A 256 -6.53 11.84 -4.27
N ALA A 257 -5.72 11.62 -5.30
CA ALA A 257 -4.28 11.85 -5.27
C ALA A 257 -3.95 13.31 -4.96
N GLU A 258 -4.55 14.27 -5.66
CA GLU A 258 -4.33 15.70 -5.40
C GLU A 258 -4.69 16.09 -3.96
N LEU A 259 -5.78 15.53 -3.41
CA LEU A 259 -6.21 15.78 -2.04
C LEU A 259 -5.15 15.31 -1.03
N VAL A 260 -4.78 14.02 -1.06
CA VAL A 260 -3.89 13.45 -0.04
C VAL A 260 -2.43 13.92 -0.21
N LEU A 261 -1.98 14.16 -1.45
CA LEU A 261 -0.66 14.76 -1.71
C LEU A 261 -0.64 16.25 -1.33
N GLY A 262 -1.79 16.91 -1.31
CA GLY A 262 -1.96 18.26 -0.78
C GLY A 262 -1.77 18.37 0.74
N TRP A 263 -1.71 17.24 1.46
CA TRP A 263 -1.38 17.21 2.89
C TRP A 263 0.12 17.25 3.17
N LEU A 264 0.95 17.11 2.14
CA LEU A 264 2.40 17.24 2.24
C LEU A 264 2.80 18.72 2.17
N ALA A 265 3.76 19.12 3.01
CA ALA A 265 4.12 20.53 3.23
C ALA A 265 4.55 21.31 1.97
N ASN A 266 5.16 20.64 0.98
CA ASN A 266 5.69 21.29 -0.22
C ASN A 266 5.95 20.27 -1.35
N ASP A 267 6.36 20.77 -2.52
CA ASP A 267 6.60 19.94 -3.71
C ASP A 267 7.79 18.98 -3.56
N ARG A 268 8.77 19.30 -2.70
CA ARG A 268 9.86 18.37 -2.37
C ARG A 268 9.32 17.15 -1.62
N ALA A 269 8.45 17.36 -0.63
CA ALA A 269 7.79 16.27 0.09
C ALA A 269 6.90 15.41 -0.83
N LYS A 270 6.21 16.02 -1.80
CA LYS A 270 5.46 15.27 -2.84
C LYS A 270 6.38 14.43 -3.71
N HIS A 271 7.51 14.97 -4.16
CA HIS A 271 8.48 14.22 -4.94
C HIS A 271 9.06 13.03 -4.15
N LEU A 272 9.41 13.26 -2.88
CA LEU A 272 9.85 12.21 -1.96
C LEU A 272 8.80 11.09 -1.89
N ALA A 273 7.54 11.44 -1.61
CA ALA A 273 6.47 10.46 -1.43
C ALA A 273 6.15 9.63 -2.68
N LEU A 274 6.39 10.19 -3.87
CA LEU A 274 6.07 9.55 -5.15
C LEU A 274 7.25 8.83 -5.80
N VAL A 275 8.50 9.17 -5.45
CA VAL A 275 9.69 8.66 -6.15
C VAL A 275 10.72 8.06 -5.19
N GLU A 276 11.38 8.89 -4.37
CA GLU A 276 12.55 8.44 -3.58
C GLU A 276 12.17 7.59 -2.36
N ASN A 277 11.09 7.94 -1.65
CA ASN A 277 10.63 7.17 -0.50
C ASN A 277 10.22 5.75 -0.90
N PRO A 278 9.42 5.52 -1.96
CA PRO A 278 9.14 4.16 -2.41
C PRO A 278 10.40 3.46 -2.97
N GLU A 279 11.33 4.16 -3.62
CA GLU A 279 12.63 3.58 -4.01
C GLU A 279 13.39 3.04 -2.80
N HIS A 280 13.47 3.80 -1.71
CA HIS A 280 14.13 3.37 -0.48
C HIS A 280 13.41 2.22 0.23
N LEU A 281 12.08 2.29 0.34
CA LEU A 281 11.27 1.28 1.00
C LEU A 281 11.38 -0.08 0.29
N PHE A 282 11.15 -0.09 -1.02
CA PHE A 282 11.09 -1.32 -1.83
C PHE A 282 12.45 -1.69 -2.47
N LYS A 283 13.51 -0.91 -2.25
CA LYS A 283 14.81 -1.04 -2.92
C LYS A 283 14.71 -1.09 -4.44
N LEU A 284 13.88 -0.22 -4.99
CA LEU A 284 13.82 -0.06 -6.44
C LEU A 284 15.10 0.61 -6.94
N PRO A 285 15.54 0.32 -8.17
CA PRO A 285 16.57 1.13 -8.80
C PRO A 285 16.08 2.58 -8.90
N ALA A 286 17.00 3.52 -8.69
CA ALA A 286 16.73 4.95 -8.90
C ALA A 286 16.17 5.15 -10.31
N PHE A 287 15.09 5.92 -10.42
CA PHE A 287 14.46 6.17 -11.70
C PHE A 287 15.38 6.98 -12.61
N ALA A 288 15.89 6.34 -13.67
CA ALA A 288 16.53 7.03 -14.77
C ALA A 288 15.47 7.38 -15.81
N ALA A 289 15.21 8.68 -16.02
CA ALA A 289 14.39 9.11 -17.14
C ALA A 289 15.12 8.75 -18.44
N ALA A 290 14.52 7.85 -19.24
CA ALA A 290 14.97 7.55 -20.60
C ALA A 290 14.63 8.71 -21.56
#